data_AF-A0A060YX27-F1
#
_entry.id   AF-A0A060YX27-F1
#
_cell.length_a   1.000
_cell.length_b   1.000
_cell.length_c   1.000
_cell.angle_alpha   90.00
_cell.angle_beta   90.00
_cell.angle_gamma   90.00
#
_symmetry.space_group_name_H-M   'P 1'
#
loop_
_entity.id
_entity.type
_entity.pdbx_description
1 polymer ?
#
loop_
_entity_poly.entity_id
_entity_poly.type
_entity_poly.pdbx_seq_one_letter_code
_entity_poly.pdbx_strand_id
1 'polypeptide(L)'
;MTMSLSGSNGWTKFYEFSLSDLRAGFEIIDRLFDGGKVFQWEFVHGLLENAIYGGRIDNPCDLKILRSYLEQFFSSRLLSASANHNQRSKRGHTFPSQISLPNSCSILDYRGVIENLPEDDRPAFFGLPANIERSSQRIISSQVTYRSHIRNRIHTHTHTHTHTE
;
A
#
# COMPACT_ATOMS: atom_id res chain seq x y z
N MET A 1 -1.88 -7.66 -6.15
CA MET A 1 -1.35 -7.21 -4.84
C MET A 1 -2.44 -6.39 -4.17
N THR A 2 -3.34 -7.07 -3.46
CA THR A 2 -4.49 -6.44 -2.82
C THR A 2 -4.04 -5.86 -1.49
N MET A 3 -3.80 -4.55 -1.42
CA MET A 3 -3.65 -3.86 -0.12
C MET A 3 -5.02 -3.82 0.56
N SER A 4 -5.36 -4.92 1.22
CA SER A 4 -6.57 -5.10 2.00
C SER A 4 -6.40 -4.46 3.39
N LEU A 5 -6.38 -3.12 3.45
CA LEU A 5 -6.54 -2.37 4.69
C LEU A 5 -7.76 -1.45 4.58
N SER A 6 -8.94 -2.07 4.44
CA SER A 6 -10.22 -1.40 4.66
C SER A 6 -10.46 -1.28 6.16
N GLY A 7 -10.31 -0.08 6.72
CA GLY A 7 -10.65 0.21 8.11
C GLY A 7 -10.14 1.57 8.59
N SER A 8 -11.05 2.54 8.71
CA SER A 8 -11.01 3.87 9.39
C SER A 8 -9.78 4.80 9.29
N ASN A 9 -8.57 4.33 8.96
CA ASN A 9 -7.31 5.07 9.03
C ASN A 9 -6.41 4.92 7.79
N GLY A 10 -6.77 4.07 6.83
CA GLY A 10 -6.10 3.92 5.54
C GLY A 10 -6.97 4.50 4.44
N TRP A 11 -7.56 3.64 3.61
CA TRP A 11 -8.57 4.06 2.62
C TRP A 11 -9.98 3.96 3.19
N THR A 12 -10.87 4.86 2.80
CA THR A 12 -12.29 4.80 3.20
C THR A 12 -13.07 3.72 2.49
N LYS A 13 -12.61 3.31 1.29
CA LYS A 13 -13.22 2.28 0.45
C LYS A 13 -12.14 1.34 -0.11
N PHE A 14 -12.59 0.18 -0.58
CA PHE A 14 -11.75 -0.71 -1.35
C PHE A 14 -11.66 -0.21 -2.80
N TYR A 15 -10.43 0.00 -3.29
CA TYR A 15 -10.15 0.34 -4.69
C TYR A 15 -9.40 -0.82 -5.35
N GLU A 16 -9.82 -1.18 -6.55
CA GLU A 16 -9.18 -2.25 -7.31
C GLU A 16 -8.05 -1.69 -8.17
N PHE A 17 -6.81 -1.94 -7.73
CA PHE A 17 -5.61 -1.65 -8.50
C PHE A 17 -5.04 -2.93 -9.11
N SER A 18 -4.79 -2.89 -10.41
CA SER A 18 -4.40 -4.05 -11.22
C SER A 18 -2.93 -4.02 -11.64
N LEU A 19 -2.43 -5.13 -12.17
CA LEU A 19 -1.11 -5.17 -12.81
C LEU A 19 -1.04 -4.31 -14.07
N SER A 20 -2.18 -4.08 -14.73
CA SER A 20 -2.25 -3.18 -15.90
C SER A 20 -1.95 -1.73 -15.50
N ASP A 21 -2.41 -1.30 -14.33
CA ASP A 21 -2.12 0.04 -13.80
C ASP A 21 -0.62 0.20 -13.51
N LEU A 22 0.00 -0.82 -12.92
CA LEU A 22 1.44 -0.86 -12.69
C LEU A 22 2.22 -0.75 -14.01
N ARG A 23 1.82 -1.51 -15.03
CA ARG A 23 2.46 -1.49 -16.34
C ARG A 23 2.32 -0.13 -17.01
N ALA A 24 1.14 0.47 -16.97
CA ALA A 24 0.91 1.81 -17.51
C ALA A 24 1.76 2.87 -16.79
N GLY A 25 1.87 2.79 -15.46
CA GLY A 25 2.77 3.64 -14.69
C GLY A 25 4.25 3.49 -15.09
N PHE A 26 4.71 2.25 -15.30
CA PHE A 26 6.06 1.99 -15.81
C PHE A 26 6.29 2.62 -17.19
N GLU A 27 5.36 2.45 -18.13
CA GLU A 27 5.48 3.02 -19.49
C GLU A 27 5.52 4.55 -19.48
N ILE A 28 4.77 5.19 -18.56
CA ILE A 28 4.83 6.65 -18.37
C ILE A 28 6.22 7.07 -17.90
N ILE A 29 6.76 6.38 -16.90
CA ILE A 29 8.08 6.71 -16.33
C ILE A 29 9.17 6.51 -17.38
N ASP A 30 9.16 5.39 -18.10
CA ASP A 30 10.13 5.05 -19.14
C ASP A 30 10.20 6.13 -20.23
N ARG A 31 9.03 6.54 -20.75
CA ARG A 31 8.93 7.62 -21.76
C ARG A 31 9.43 8.97 -21.26
N LEU A 32 9.31 9.25 -19.97
CA LEU A 32 9.77 10.52 -19.39
C LEU A 32 11.29 10.55 -19.18
N PHE A 33 11.93 9.39 -19.01
CA PHE A 33 13.38 9.28 -18.88
C PHE A 33 14.13 9.26 -20.23
N ASP A 34 13.48 8.87 -21.33
CA ASP A 34 14.09 8.72 -22.67
C ASP A 34 14.53 10.06 -23.32
N GLY A 35 14.20 11.21 -22.71
CA GLY A 35 14.37 12.53 -23.33
C GLY A 35 15.64 13.31 -23.01
N GLY A 36 16.51 12.85 -22.10
CA GLY A 36 17.70 13.60 -21.64
C GLY A 36 17.40 14.94 -20.96
N LYS A 37 16.12 15.22 -20.68
CA LYS A 37 15.62 16.46 -20.06
C LYS A 37 15.59 16.32 -18.54
N VAL A 38 15.54 17.46 -17.84
CA VAL A 38 15.30 17.48 -16.39
C VAL A 38 13.99 16.75 -16.10
N PHE A 39 14.05 15.78 -15.18
CA PHE A 39 12.89 14.99 -14.80
C PHE A 39 11.82 15.84 -14.10
N GLN A 40 10.60 15.83 -14.62
CA GLN A 40 9.48 16.64 -14.13
C GLN A 40 8.61 15.82 -13.17
N TRP A 41 8.90 15.89 -11.88
CA TRP A 41 8.20 15.11 -10.84
C TRP A 41 6.72 15.44 -10.76
N GLU A 42 6.37 16.72 -10.86
CA GLU A 42 4.99 17.21 -10.81
C GLU A 42 4.15 16.63 -11.96
N PHE A 43 4.77 16.44 -13.13
CA PHE A 43 4.11 15.83 -14.28
C PHE A 43 3.83 14.34 -14.04
N VAL A 44 4.79 13.61 -13.44
CA VAL A 44 4.59 12.21 -13.06
C VAL A 44 3.48 12.08 -12.03
N HIS A 45 3.48 12.94 -10.99
CA HIS A 45 2.41 12.95 -9.99
C HIS A 45 1.05 13.20 -10.64
N GLY A 46 0.97 14.20 -11.52
CA GLY A 46 -0.26 14.52 -12.24
C GLY A 46 -0.77 13.39 -13.13
N LEU A 47 0.12 12.67 -13.81
CA LEU A 47 -0.26 11.53 -14.65
C LEU A 47 -0.69 10.31 -13.82
N LEU A 48 0.08 9.97 -12.78
CA LEU A 48 -0.27 8.85 -11.91
C LEU A 48 -1.57 9.12 -11.14
N GLU A 49 -1.77 10.35 -10.70
CA GLU A 49 -3.01 10.78 -10.07
C GLU A 49 -4.17 10.77 -11.05
N ASN A 50 -4.12 11.51 -12.16
CA ASN A 50 -5.31 11.75 -12.98
C ASN A 50 -5.58 10.64 -14.01
N ALA A 51 -4.53 10.01 -14.56
CA ALA A 51 -4.68 9.06 -15.66
C ALA A 51 -4.66 7.61 -15.19
N ILE A 52 -3.93 7.28 -14.12
CA ILE A 52 -3.76 5.89 -13.68
C ILE A 52 -4.65 5.56 -12.48
N TYR A 53 -4.48 6.22 -11.34
CA TYR A 53 -5.08 5.77 -10.08
C TYR A 53 -6.34 6.54 -9.68
N GLY A 54 -6.38 7.86 -9.89
CA GLY A 54 -7.41 8.75 -9.36
C GLY A 54 -8.78 8.61 -10.01
N GLY A 55 -8.87 8.10 -11.24
CA GLY A 55 -10.16 7.82 -11.89
C GLY A 55 -11.04 6.83 -11.13
N ARG A 56 -10.46 6.05 -10.19
CA ARG A 56 -11.19 5.10 -9.33
C ARG A 56 -11.53 5.69 -7.96
N ILE A 57 -10.91 6.81 -7.57
CA ILE A 57 -11.01 7.39 -6.23
C ILE A 57 -12.05 8.51 -6.26
N ASP A 58 -13.22 8.24 -5.70
CA ASP A 58 -14.32 9.21 -5.62
C ASP A 58 -14.32 10.03 -4.32
N ASN A 59 -13.56 9.61 -3.31
CA ASN A 59 -13.46 10.31 -2.03
C ASN A 59 -12.28 11.30 -2.01
N PRO A 60 -12.51 12.61 -1.77
CA PRO A 60 -11.45 13.61 -1.68
C PRO A 60 -10.40 13.35 -0.57
N CYS A 61 -10.78 12.69 0.52
CA CYS A 61 -9.83 12.32 1.58
C CYS A 61 -8.87 11.22 1.12
N ASP A 62 -9.39 10.21 0.42
CA ASP A 62 -8.59 9.13 -0.17
C ASP A 62 -7.67 9.66 -1.27
N LEU A 63 -8.13 10.65 -2.04
CA LEU A 63 -7.29 11.30 -3.06
C LEU A 63 -6.10 12.05 -2.43
N LYS A 64 -6.27 12.66 -1.25
CA LYS A 64 -5.15 13.26 -0.51
C LYS A 64 -4.13 12.21 -0.06
N ILE A 65 -4.60 11.02 0.31
CA ILE A 65 -3.72 9.90 0.67
C ILE A 65 -2.91 9.47 -0.56
N LEU A 66 -3.56 9.28 -1.71
CA LEU A 66 -2.86 9.00 -2.98
C LEU A 66 -1.75 10.03 -3.25
N ARG A 67 -2.09 11.32 -3.21
CA ARG A 67 -1.13 12.42 -3.44
C ARG A 67 0.07 12.35 -2.50
N SER A 68 -0.18 12.11 -1.21
CA SER A 68 0.89 11.96 -0.22
C SER A 68 1.83 10.80 -0.56
N TYR A 69 1.30 9.66 -1.02
CA TYR A 69 2.13 8.54 -1.48
C TYR A 69 2.93 8.93 -2.74
N LEU A 70 2.30 9.59 -3.72
CA LEU A 70 2.98 9.99 -4.95
C LEU A 70 4.14 10.96 -4.65
N GLU A 71 3.91 11.99 -3.84
CA GLU A 71 4.93 12.98 -3.45
C GLU A 71 6.07 12.34 -2.65
N GLN A 72 5.75 11.35 -1.80
CA GLN A 72 6.74 10.70 -0.94
C GLN A 72 7.67 9.76 -1.74
N PHE A 73 7.09 8.93 -2.61
CA PHE A 73 7.82 7.88 -3.34
C PHE A 73 8.41 8.35 -4.66
N PHE A 74 7.72 9.23 -5.39
CA PHE A 74 8.23 9.81 -6.62
C PHE A 74 8.83 11.17 -6.31
N SER A 75 9.99 11.20 -5.65
CA SER A 75 10.70 12.45 -5.37
C SER A 75 12.20 12.33 -5.61
N SER A 76 12.80 13.44 -6.08
CA SER A 76 14.25 13.57 -6.21
C SER A 76 14.97 13.31 -4.89
N ARG A 77 14.34 13.67 -3.76
CA ARG A 77 14.89 13.46 -2.42
C ARG A 77 15.08 11.97 -2.12
N LEU A 78 14.12 11.13 -2.45
CA LEU A 78 14.21 9.69 -2.19
C LEU A 78 15.33 9.06 -3.03
N LEU A 79 15.38 9.38 -4.32
CA LEU A 79 16.43 8.87 -5.21
C LEU A 79 17.82 9.37 -4.79
N SER A 80 17.94 10.65 -4.40
CA SER A 80 19.20 11.22 -3.93
C SER A 80 19.66 10.68 -2.57
N ALA A 81 18.72 10.29 -1.70
CA ALA A 81 19.00 9.68 -0.41
C ALA A 81 19.45 8.22 -0.54
N SER A 82 18.90 7.47 -1.50
CA SER A 82 19.40 6.12 -1.84
C SER A 82 20.83 6.17 -2.39
N ALA A 83 21.19 7.21 -3.15
CA ALA A 83 22.54 7.39 -3.67
C ALA A 83 23.58 7.75 -2.58
N ASN A 84 23.17 8.40 -1.49
CA ASN A 84 24.04 8.85 -0.41
C ASN A 84 23.76 8.09 0.89
N HIS A 85 24.39 6.92 1.04
CA HIS A 85 24.28 6.03 2.22
C HIS A 85 24.55 6.72 3.58
N ASN A 86 25.19 7.89 3.58
CA ASN A 86 25.64 8.61 4.78
C ASN A 86 24.72 9.76 5.24
N GLN A 87 23.68 10.13 4.47
CA GLN A 87 22.77 11.21 4.88
C GLN A 87 21.53 10.64 5.56
N ARG A 88 21.71 10.17 6.82
CA ARG A 88 20.61 9.90 7.76
C ARG A 88 19.93 11.22 8.14
N SER A 89 19.12 11.77 7.25
CA SER A 89 18.29 12.93 7.54
C SER A 89 17.23 12.56 8.58
N LYS A 90 17.22 13.27 9.72
CA LYS A 90 16.34 13.06 10.88
C LYS A 90 14.85 13.44 10.63
N ARG A 91 14.41 13.58 9.37
CA ARG A 91 13.03 13.92 9.02
C ARG A 91 12.47 12.89 8.05
N GLY A 92 11.60 12.02 8.57
CA GLY A 92 10.69 11.16 7.82
C GLY A 92 11.39 10.22 6.84
N HIS A 93 11.88 9.08 7.32
CA HIS A 93 12.30 8.03 6.40
C HIS A 93 11.09 7.54 5.59
N THR A 94 11.16 7.60 4.26
CA THR A 94 10.13 7.03 3.37
C THR A 94 10.03 5.53 3.53
N PHE A 95 11.18 4.88 3.77
CA PHE A 95 11.24 3.47 4.12
C PHE A 95 11.59 3.31 5.60
N PRO A 96 11.09 2.26 6.27
CA PRO A 96 11.56 1.88 7.60
C PRO A 96 13.08 1.75 7.62
N SER A 97 13.71 2.01 8.78
CA SER A 97 15.18 1.93 8.92
C SER A 97 15.79 0.55 8.61
N GLN A 98 14.95 -0.48 8.52
CA GLN A 98 15.31 -1.85 8.17
C GLN A 98 15.35 -2.09 6.66
N ILE A 99 14.76 -1.19 5.85
CA ILE A 99 14.68 -1.30 4.40
C ILE A 99 15.56 -0.21 3.79
N SER A 100 16.64 -0.62 3.12
CA SER A 100 17.51 0.27 2.36
C SER A 100 17.44 -0.08 0.88
N LEU A 101 17.10 0.90 0.03
CA LEU A 101 17.11 0.71 -1.40
C LEU A 101 18.54 0.64 -1.95
N PRO A 102 18.86 -0.33 -2.83
CA PRO A 102 20.13 -0.37 -3.54
C PRO A 102 20.28 0.85 -4.43
N ASN A 103 21.51 1.32 -4.62
CA ASN A 103 21.85 2.41 -5.55
C ASN A 103 22.34 1.90 -6.91
N SER A 104 22.17 0.60 -7.19
CA SER A 104 22.62 -0.03 -8.42
C SER A 104 21.47 -0.21 -9.41
N CYS A 105 21.82 -0.47 -10.67
CA CYS A 105 20.87 -0.89 -11.71
C CYS A 105 20.72 -2.43 -11.78
N SER A 106 21.25 -3.17 -10.80
CA SER A 106 21.24 -4.64 -10.78
C SER A 106 19.94 -5.16 -10.21
N ILE A 107 19.18 -5.92 -11.00
CA ILE A 107 17.95 -6.59 -10.54
C ILE A 107 18.21 -7.53 -9.36
N LEU A 108 19.40 -8.14 -9.28
CA LEU A 108 19.77 -9.05 -8.21
C LEU A 108 19.86 -8.34 -6.86
N ASP A 109 20.30 -7.08 -6.85
CA ASP A 109 20.45 -6.29 -5.63
C ASP A 109 19.06 -5.95 -5.06
N TYR A 110 18.11 -5.61 -5.92
CA TYR A 110 16.71 -5.40 -5.52
C TYR A 110 16.06 -6.70 -5.04
N ARG A 111 16.34 -7.85 -5.69
CA ARG A 111 15.87 -9.16 -5.22
C ARG A 111 16.42 -9.46 -3.82
N GLY A 112 17.70 -9.18 -3.57
CA GLY A 112 18.30 -9.36 -2.25
C GLY A 112 17.60 -8.53 -1.17
N VAL A 113 17.17 -7.30 -1.47
CA VAL A 113 16.38 -6.51 -0.51
C VAL A 113 15.03 -7.15 -0.23
N ILE A 114 14.33 -7.66 -1.25
CA ILE A 114 13.04 -8.34 -1.09
C ILE A 114 13.18 -9.59 -0.22
N GLU A 115 14.22 -10.39 -0.42
CA GLU A 115 14.49 -11.61 0.35
C GLU A 115 14.84 -11.33 1.83
N ASN A 116 15.32 -10.13 2.14
CA ASN A 116 15.64 -9.69 3.51
C ASN A 116 14.50 -8.91 4.19
N LEU A 117 13.33 -8.81 3.56
CA LEU A 117 12.18 -8.18 4.20
C LEU A 117 11.70 -9.03 5.39
N PRO A 118 11.27 -8.40 6.50
CA PRO A 118 10.66 -9.12 7.60
C PRO A 118 9.32 -9.75 7.18
N GLU A 119 9.01 -10.93 7.72
CA GLU A 119 7.76 -11.66 7.47
C GLU A 119 6.52 -10.92 8.02
N ASP A 120 6.70 -10.08 9.05
CA ASP A 120 5.62 -9.34 9.70
C ASP A 120 5.47 -7.91 9.13
N ASP A 121 4.30 -7.64 8.55
CA ASP A 121 3.89 -6.33 8.06
C ASP A 121 3.52 -5.38 9.21
N ARG A 122 4.49 -4.58 9.67
CA ARG A 122 4.25 -3.61 10.74
C ARG A 122 3.45 -2.41 10.25
N PRO A 123 2.48 -1.87 11.02
CA PRO A 123 1.72 -0.66 10.66
C PRO A 123 2.61 0.56 10.36
N ALA A 124 3.75 0.65 11.05
CA ALA A 124 4.73 1.70 10.85
C ALA A 124 5.26 1.75 9.40
N PHE A 125 5.25 0.64 8.67
CA PHE A 125 5.68 0.58 7.27
C PHE A 125 4.72 1.35 6.34
N PHE A 126 3.46 1.50 6.77
CA PHE A 126 2.42 2.20 6.05
C PHE A 126 2.17 3.61 6.60
N GLY A 127 3.03 4.10 7.51
CA GLY A 127 2.84 5.39 8.18
C GLY A 127 1.69 5.39 9.20
N LEU A 128 1.20 4.21 9.58
CA LEU A 128 0.07 4.04 10.49
C LEU A 128 0.56 3.94 11.95
N PRO A 129 -0.05 4.68 12.91
CA PRO A 129 0.29 4.53 14.31
C PRO A 129 0.04 3.11 14.83
N ALA A 130 0.89 2.66 15.75
CA ALA A 130 0.89 1.28 16.28
C ALA A 130 -0.43 0.85 16.94
N ASN A 131 -1.27 1.80 17.34
CA ASN A 131 -2.59 1.53 17.90
C ASN A 131 -3.59 1.00 16.86
N ILE A 132 -3.33 1.17 15.56
CA ILE A 132 -4.23 0.71 14.50
C ILE A 132 -4.26 -0.81 14.42
N GLU A 133 -3.14 -1.49 14.66
CA GLU A 133 -3.09 -2.96 14.70
C GLU A 133 -4.02 -3.53 15.78
N ARG A 134 -4.03 -2.94 16.97
CA ARG A 134 -4.96 -3.33 18.03
C ARG A 134 -6.42 -3.11 17.63
N SER A 135 -6.69 -2.05 16.88
CA SER A 135 -8.04 -1.75 16.40
C SER A 135 -8.49 -2.68 15.28
N SER A 136 -7.61 -3.00 14.32
CA SER A 136 -7.90 -3.91 13.20
C SER A 136 -8.07 -5.36 13.70
N GLN A 137 -7.21 -5.82 14.61
CA GLN A 137 -7.35 -7.13 15.27
C GLN A 137 -8.69 -7.25 16.00
N ARG A 138 -9.13 -6.19 16.70
CA ARG A 138 -10.42 -6.19 17.42
C ARG A 138 -11.61 -6.27 16.46
N ILE A 139 -11.55 -5.55 15.33
CA ILE A 139 -12.58 -5.61 14.30
C ILE A 139 -12.64 -7.00 13.66
N ILE A 140 -11.50 -7.55 13.23
CA ILE A 140 -11.41 -8.89 12.63
C ILE A 140 -11.92 -9.95 13.62
N SER A 141 -11.50 -9.90 14.88
CA SER A 141 -11.96 -10.82 15.93
C SER A 141 -13.48 -10.73 16.15
N SER A 142 -14.05 -9.53 16.16
CA SER A 142 -15.50 -9.34 16.29
C SER A 142 -16.28 -9.90 15.09
N GLN A 143 -15.77 -9.74 13.87
CA GLN A 143 -16.38 -10.26 12.64
C GLN A 143 -16.34 -11.79 12.59
N VAL A 144 -15.21 -12.40 12.97
CA VAL A 144 -15.07 -13.87 13.05
C VAL A 144 -16.02 -14.44 14.10
N THR A 145 -16.08 -13.82 15.28
CA THR A 145 -17.00 -14.22 16.35
C THR A 145 -18.45 -14.15 15.88
N TYR A 146 -18.85 -13.04 15.28
CA TYR A 146 -20.21 -12.83 14.77
C TYR A 146 -20.57 -13.86 13.69
N ARG A 147 -19.68 -14.10 12.73
CA ARG A 147 -19.87 -15.10 11.66
C ARG A 147 -19.99 -16.53 12.20
N SER A 148 -19.22 -16.87 13.23
CA SER A 148 -19.32 -18.17 13.91
C SER A 148 -20.65 -18.31 14.66
N HIS A 149 -21.13 -17.26 15.33
CA HIS A 149 -22.43 -17.26 16.00
C HIS A 149 -23.60 -17.43 15.02
N ILE A 150 -23.60 -16.71 13.90
CA ILE A 150 -24.62 -16.88 12.85
C ILE A 150 -24.62 -18.31 12.32
N ARG A 151 -23.44 -18.84 11.98
CA ARG A 151 -23.32 -20.19 11.43
C ARG A 151 -23.76 -21.28 12.41
N ASN A 152 -23.47 -21.11 13.70
CA ASN A 152 -23.95 -22.02 14.74
C ASN A 152 -25.48 -21.95 14.90
N ARG A 153 -26.07 -20.76 14.79
CA ARG A 153 -27.53 -20.56 14.84
C ARG A 153 -28.26 -21.20 13.64
N ILE A 154 -27.65 -21.16 12.46
CA ILE A 154 -28.20 -21.82 11.27
C ILE A 154 -28.10 -23.35 11.43
N HIS A 155 -26.96 -23.85 11.91
CA HIS A 155 -26.75 -25.29 12.10
C HIS A 155 -27.69 -25.92 13.15
N THR A 156 -27.94 -25.20 14.25
CA THR A 156 -28.90 -25.63 15.29
C THR A 156 -30.34 -25.65 14.77
N HIS A 157 -30.75 -24.67 13.95
CA HIS A 157 -32.09 -24.68 13.33
C HIS A 157 -32.28 -25.77 12.25
N THR A 158 -31.22 -26.14 11.52
CA THR A 158 -31.31 -27.25 10.55
C THR A 158 -31.48 -28.61 11.22
N HIS A 159 -30.94 -28.81 12.42
CA HIS A 159 -31.08 -30.07 13.17
C HIS A 159 -32.43 -30.21 13.88
N THR A 160 -33.13 -29.12 14.20
CA THR A 160 -34.46 -29.16 14.82
C THR A 160 -35.58 -29.52 13.84
N HIS A 161 -35.36 -29.39 12.52
CA HIS A 161 -36.37 -29.66 11.49
C HIS A 161 -36.31 -31.06 10.87
N THR A 162 -35.26 -31.85 11.14
CA THR A 162 -35.09 -33.20 10.59
C THR A 162 -35.58 -34.31 11.53
N HIS A 163 -36.23 -33.99 12.64
CA HIS A 163 -36.65 -34.97 13.65
C HIS A 163 -38.17 -34.99 13.92
N THR A 164 -38.97 -34.48 12.98
CA THR A 164 -40.44 -34.42 13.08
C THR A 164 -41.13 -34.83 11.77
N GLU A 165 -40.69 -35.95 11.19
CA GLU A 165 -41.50 -36.78 10.27
C GLU A 165 -41.50 -38.23 10.75
#